data_AF-A0AB39UY65-F1
#
_entry.id   AF-A0AB39UY65-F1
#
_cell.length_a   1.000
_cell.length_b   1.000
_cell.length_c   1.000
_cell.angle_alpha   90.00
_cell.angle_beta   90.00
_cell.angle_gamma   90.00
#
_symmetry.space_group_name_H-M   'P 1'
#
loop_
_entity.id
_entity.type
_entity.pdbx_description
1 polymer ?
#
loop_
_entity_poly.entity_id
_entity_poly.type
_entity_poly.pdbx_seq_one_letter_code
_entity_poly.pdbx_strand_id
1 'polypeptide(L)'
;MKQVLIALTLTFALGACSNNDGSNDSDGSRIGHVLFTGVEGLRYQTASQSGSTGSRGEFRYYPGETVTFSVGSLILAQDIPAKDWITPIDFEPDEVAKIDAGEQVDGLTTHAFLESAAAGEKRIINKMRFLLTIDDDRDPENGIQIKSYVVDAINAFDFATEGEIDWSANAEDTFGKDTLTDRVENKLINSICFPELPQTTCDDPEAGRIYTGAVSASRLLKEQLQNITRSIGEDIFVDNEFYEIPEGDHDLRTVRLVMIREHRDLDDMEVISTDNSVVTVQNWDKNSQEATFFATGQKGQEATVILNLKLANDYRWIKKNVRITIR
;
A
#
# COMPACT_ATOMS: atom_id res chain seq x y z
N MET A 1 -32.61 61.37 -32.53
CA MET A 1 -32.55 59.91 -32.73
C MET A 1 -31.40 59.36 -31.87
N LYS A 2 -31.74 58.35 -31.04
CA LYS A 2 -30.94 57.37 -30.25
C LYS A 2 -29.40 57.53 -30.28
N GLN A 3 -28.74 57.80 -29.13
CA GLN A 3 -28.00 56.83 -28.26
C GLN A 3 -27.19 55.79 -29.07
N VAL A 4 -25.88 55.63 -28.89
CA VAL A 4 -25.27 54.82 -27.80
C VAL A 4 -23.79 55.23 -27.57
N LEU A 5 -23.42 55.49 -26.31
CA LEU A 5 -22.04 55.47 -25.81
C LEU A 5 -21.63 54.00 -25.59
N ILE A 6 -20.58 53.51 -26.24
CA ILE A 6 -20.01 52.19 -25.95
C ILE A 6 -18.82 52.40 -25.00
N ALA A 7 -19.02 52.02 -23.74
CA ALA A 7 -17.98 51.93 -22.74
C ALA A 7 -17.09 50.70 -23.03
N LEU A 8 -15.79 50.92 -23.16
CA LEU A 8 -14.78 49.88 -23.34
C LEU A 8 -14.35 49.39 -21.95
N THR A 9 -14.93 48.27 -21.50
CA THR A 9 -14.55 47.61 -20.24
C THR A 9 -13.52 46.51 -20.46
N LEU A 10 -12.44 46.66 -19.69
CA LEU A 10 -11.23 45.89 -19.44
C LEU A 10 -11.46 44.39 -19.15
N THR A 11 -10.59 43.49 -19.63
CA THR A 11 -10.29 42.23 -18.92
C THR A 11 -8.87 41.74 -19.19
N PHE A 12 -7.98 41.94 -18.22
CA PHE A 12 -6.69 41.29 -18.10
C PHE A 12 -6.94 39.85 -17.59
N ALA A 13 -6.59 38.83 -18.37
CA ALA A 13 -6.55 37.46 -17.88
C ALA A 13 -5.22 37.25 -17.14
N LEU A 14 -5.24 37.36 -15.82
CA LEU A 14 -4.20 36.82 -14.95
C LEU A 14 -4.39 35.30 -14.89
N GLY A 15 -3.45 34.55 -15.47
CA GLY A 15 -3.34 33.12 -15.24
C GLY A 15 -2.83 32.87 -13.82
N ALA A 16 -3.72 32.45 -12.93
CA ALA A 16 -3.35 31.93 -11.63
C ALA A 16 -2.86 30.48 -11.80
N CYS A 17 -1.56 30.26 -11.68
CA CYS A 17 -1.01 28.94 -11.37
C CYS A 17 -1.39 28.61 -9.92
N SER A 18 -2.31 27.67 -9.74
CA SER A 18 -2.65 27.13 -8.42
C SER A 18 -1.69 25.99 -8.11
N ASN A 19 -0.60 26.29 -7.40
CA ASN A 19 0.13 25.29 -6.62
C ASN A 19 -0.76 24.92 -5.44
N ASN A 20 -1.30 23.69 -5.46
CA ASN A 20 -2.19 23.22 -4.40
C ASN A 20 -1.36 22.49 -3.33
N ASP A 21 -0.69 23.29 -2.50
CA ASP A 21 -0.23 22.84 -1.18
C ASP A 21 -1.43 22.79 -0.23
N GLY A 22 -1.63 21.62 0.39
CA GLY A 22 -2.33 21.46 1.67
C GLY A 22 -3.74 22.04 1.79
N SER A 23 -4.74 21.35 1.23
CA SER A 23 -6.13 21.50 1.67
C SER A 23 -6.55 20.24 2.44
N ASN A 24 -6.71 20.41 3.76
CA ASN A 24 -7.51 19.51 4.60
C ASN A 24 -8.93 19.50 4.04
N ASP A 25 -9.26 18.45 3.31
CA ASP A 25 -10.57 18.28 2.70
C ASP A 25 -11.51 17.64 3.72
N SER A 26 -12.33 18.47 4.34
CA SER A 26 -13.35 18.10 5.33
C SER A 26 -14.58 17.42 4.72
N ASP A 27 -14.44 16.82 3.53
CA ASP A 27 -15.53 16.15 2.79
C ASP A 27 -15.69 14.68 3.21
N GLY A 28 -14.92 14.19 4.18
CA GLY A 28 -14.98 12.79 4.63
C GLY A 28 -14.35 11.77 3.65
N SER A 29 -13.83 12.25 2.51
CA SER A 29 -13.00 11.45 1.61
C SER A 29 -11.64 11.16 2.25
N ARG A 30 -11.08 10.01 1.93
CA ARG A 30 -9.74 9.56 2.34
C ARG A 30 -8.82 9.45 1.12
N ILE A 31 -7.52 9.47 1.39
CA ILE A 31 -6.48 9.26 0.38
C ILE A 31 -5.86 7.89 0.64
N GLY A 32 -5.96 7.01 -0.34
CA GLY A 32 -5.26 5.73 -0.38
C GLY A 32 -4.04 5.81 -1.30
N HIS A 33 -3.13 4.86 -1.16
CA HIS A 33 -1.90 4.78 -1.94
C HIS A 33 -1.71 3.38 -2.52
N VAL A 34 -1.33 3.28 -3.78
CA VAL A 34 -0.95 2.01 -4.43
C VAL A 34 0.58 1.85 -4.36
N LEU A 35 1.05 0.84 -3.63
CA LEU A 35 2.46 0.62 -3.24
C LEU A 35 3.06 1.76 -2.39
N PHE A 36 4.18 1.50 -1.71
CA PHE A 36 4.84 2.50 -0.86
C PHE A 36 5.51 3.60 -1.69
N THR A 37 6.23 3.23 -2.75
CA THR A 37 6.88 4.18 -3.68
C THR A 37 5.88 4.82 -4.65
N GLY A 38 4.67 4.27 -4.76
CA GLY A 38 3.62 4.79 -5.63
C GLY A 38 3.58 4.13 -7.01
N VAL A 39 2.39 4.11 -7.60
CA VAL A 39 2.16 3.82 -9.02
C VAL A 39 1.40 5.01 -9.61
N GLU A 40 2.07 5.84 -10.41
CA GLU A 40 1.49 6.98 -11.11
C GLU A 40 0.75 6.54 -12.38
N GLY A 41 -0.40 7.15 -12.66
CA GLY A 41 -1.11 6.96 -13.93
C GLY A 41 -2.02 5.73 -14.00
N LEU A 42 -2.12 4.95 -12.92
CA LEU A 42 -3.06 3.83 -12.81
C LEU A 42 -4.49 4.37 -12.72
N ARG A 43 -5.38 3.94 -13.61
CA ARG A 43 -6.77 4.38 -13.58
C ARG A 43 -7.49 3.71 -12.42
N TYR A 44 -8.23 4.49 -11.63
CA TYR A 44 -9.05 3.98 -10.54
C TYR A 44 -10.51 4.45 -10.68
N GLN A 45 -11.42 3.63 -10.17
CA GLN A 45 -12.83 3.96 -10.07
C GLN A 45 -13.43 3.35 -8.80
N THR A 46 -14.11 4.19 -8.02
CA THR A 46 -14.98 3.80 -6.90
C THR A 46 -16.43 4.11 -7.26
N ALA A 47 -17.36 3.91 -6.31
CA ALA A 47 -18.76 4.29 -6.51
C ALA A 47 -18.96 5.81 -6.71
N SER A 48 -18.10 6.63 -6.09
CA SER A 48 -18.21 8.10 -6.13
C SER A 48 -17.02 8.83 -6.76
N GLN A 49 -15.85 8.19 -6.87
CA GLN A 49 -14.62 8.80 -7.38
C GLN A 49 -14.11 8.06 -8.61
N SER A 50 -13.41 8.78 -9.48
CA SER A 50 -12.61 8.15 -10.55
C SER A 50 -11.50 9.09 -11.00
N GLY A 51 -10.43 8.51 -11.53
CA GLY A 51 -9.31 9.29 -12.02
C GLY A 51 -8.11 8.41 -12.31
N SER A 52 -6.93 9.03 -12.30
CA SER A 52 -5.64 8.34 -12.31
C SER A 52 -4.93 8.62 -11.00
N THR A 53 -4.16 7.64 -10.52
CA THR A 53 -3.30 7.80 -9.36
C THR A 53 -2.24 8.87 -9.62
N GLY A 54 -1.90 9.64 -8.58
CA GLY A 54 -0.84 10.65 -8.64
C GLY A 54 0.56 10.05 -8.46
N SER A 55 1.57 10.92 -8.33
CA SER A 55 2.99 10.52 -8.32
C SER A 55 3.40 9.66 -7.13
N ARG A 56 2.64 9.70 -6.01
CA ARG A 56 2.84 8.82 -4.85
C ARG A 56 1.80 7.71 -4.80
N GLY A 57 1.21 7.37 -5.95
CA GLY A 57 0.16 6.36 -6.07
C GLY A 57 -1.16 6.77 -5.42
N GLU A 58 -1.38 8.07 -5.16
CA GLU A 58 -2.54 8.52 -4.41
C GLU A 58 -3.85 8.41 -5.19
N PHE A 59 -4.90 7.91 -4.55
CA PHE A 59 -6.27 7.89 -5.07
C PHE A 59 -7.26 8.31 -3.97
N ARG A 60 -8.40 8.90 -4.36
CA ARG A 60 -9.44 9.32 -3.42
C ARG A 60 -10.55 8.30 -3.34
N TYR A 61 -11.07 8.06 -2.15
CA TYR A 61 -12.18 7.15 -1.89
C TYR A 61 -12.96 7.58 -0.65
N TYR A 62 -14.20 7.12 -0.51
CA TYR A 62 -14.93 7.20 0.76
C TYR A 62 -14.84 5.87 1.52
N PRO A 63 -14.82 5.90 2.86
CA PRO A 63 -14.76 4.68 3.66
C PRO A 63 -15.90 3.71 3.34
N GLY A 64 -15.57 2.43 3.16
CA GLY A 64 -16.52 1.38 2.81
C GLY A 64 -16.79 1.21 1.32
N GLU A 65 -16.23 2.07 0.46
CA GLU A 65 -16.26 1.84 -0.99
C GLU A 65 -15.31 0.72 -1.41
N THR A 66 -15.58 0.14 -2.57
CA THR A 66 -14.63 -0.67 -3.32
C THR A 66 -13.96 0.17 -4.40
N VAL A 67 -12.81 -0.29 -4.89
CA VAL A 67 -12.05 0.33 -5.97
C VAL A 67 -11.69 -0.71 -7.03
N THR A 68 -11.78 -0.29 -8.29
CA THR A 68 -11.28 -1.04 -9.44
C THR A 68 -10.07 -0.30 -10.00
N PHE A 69 -8.97 -1.02 -10.23
CA PHE A 69 -7.75 -0.49 -10.83
C PHE A 69 -7.50 -1.09 -12.21
N SER A 70 -7.11 -0.24 -13.15
CA SER A 70 -6.88 -0.63 -14.55
C SER A 70 -5.78 0.19 -15.22
N VAL A 71 -5.17 -0.37 -16.25
CA VAL A 71 -4.33 0.35 -17.21
C VAL A 71 -5.00 0.24 -18.57
N GLY A 72 -5.54 1.36 -19.07
CA GLY A 72 -6.39 1.33 -20.26
C GLY A 72 -7.58 0.38 -20.08
N SER A 73 -7.73 -0.56 -21.01
CA SER A 73 -8.76 -1.60 -21.01
C SER A 73 -8.42 -2.81 -20.13
N LEU A 74 -7.18 -2.93 -19.64
CA LEU A 74 -6.74 -4.05 -18.82
C LEU A 74 -7.03 -3.80 -17.34
N ILE A 75 -7.95 -4.59 -16.77
CA ILE A 75 -8.28 -4.57 -15.34
C ILE A 75 -7.23 -5.37 -14.56
N LEU A 76 -6.62 -4.76 -13.55
CA LEU A 76 -5.64 -5.41 -12.66
C LEU A 76 -6.29 -5.91 -11.36
N ALA A 77 -7.28 -5.16 -10.88
CA ALA A 77 -8.08 -5.49 -9.71
C ALA A 77 -9.47 -4.92 -9.86
N GLN A 78 -10.48 -5.65 -9.42
CA GLN A 78 -11.87 -5.27 -9.54
C GLN A 78 -12.58 -5.43 -8.20
N ASP A 79 -13.35 -4.41 -7.83
CA ASP A 79 -14.26 -4.42 -6.67
C ASP A 79 -13.57 -4.84 -5.35
N ILE A 80 -12.31 -4.44 -5.16
CA ILE A 80 -11.56 -4.71 -3.92
C ILE A 80 -11.83 -3.59 -2.89
N PRO A 81 -11.77 -3.86 -1.57
CA PRO A 81 -11.95 -2.81 -0.57
C PRO A 81 -10.97 -1.64 -0.74
N ALA A 82 -11.48 -0.42 -0.77
CA ALA A 82 -10.65 0.78 -0.78
C ALA A 82 -10.10 1.06 0.63
N LYS A 83 -8.79 1.28 0.73
CA LYS A 83 -8.08 1.51 2.00
C LYS A 83 -6.81 2.33 1.81
N ASP A 84 -6.18 2.72 2.92
CA ASP A 84 -5.01 3.60 2.94
C ASP A 84 -3.82 3.10 2.11
N TRP A 85 -3.61 1.78 2.11
CA TRP A 85 -2.53 1.13 1.37
C TRP A 85 -3.05 -0.06 0.59
N ILE A 86 -2.84 -0.04 -0.72
CA ILE A 86 -3.19 -1.13 -1.64
C ILE A 86 -1.92 -1.63 -2.30
N THR A 87 -1.77 -2.94 -2.35
CA THR A 87 -0.65 -3.65 -2.95
C THR A 87 -1.18 -4.72 -3.92
N PRO A 88 -0.32 -5.30 -4.77
CA PRO A 88 -0.73 -6.43 -5.60
C PRO A 88 -1.30 -7.64 -4.84
N ILE A 89 -1.02 -7.78 -3.54
CA ILE A 89 -1.69 -8.79 -2.69
C ILE A 89 -3.19 -8.50 -2.60
N ASP A 90 -3.55 -7.22 -2.44
CA ASP A 90 -4.94 -6.78 -2.30
C ASP A 90 -5.78 -7.01 -3.56
N PHE A 91 -5.11 -7.28 -4.69
CA PHE A 91 -5.77 -7.64 -5.95
C PHE A 91 -6.26 -9.10 -5.97
N GLU A 92 -5.90 -9.89 -4.95
CA GLU A 92 -6.29 -11.29 -4.78
C GLU A 92 -7.02 -11.47 -3.43
N PRO A 93 -8.36 -11.29 -3.38
CA PRO A 93 -9.13 -11.32 -2.13
C PRO A 93 -8.96 -12.60 -1.30
N ASP A 94 -8.74 -13.75 -1.95
CA ASP A 94 -8.50 -15.01 -1.27
C ASP A 94 -7.17 -15.02 -0.50
N GLU A 95 -6.13 -14.35 -1.01
CA GLU A 95 -4.85 -14.20 -0.31
C GLU A 95 -4.98 -13.20 0.84
N VAL A 96 -5.72 -12.09 0.63
CA VAL A 96 -6.03 -11.14 1.69
C VAL A 96 -6.74 -11.83 2.85
N ALA A 97 -7.75 -12.65 2.57
CA ALA A 97 -8.51 -13.37 3.60
C ALA A 97 -7.62 -14.33 4.42
N LYS A 98 -6.64 -15.00 3.78
CA LYS A 98 -5.67 -15.84 4.50
C LYS A 98 -4.78 -15.01 5.42
N ILE A 99 -4.25 -13.89 4.94
CA ILE A 99 -3.37 -13.03 5.72
C ILE A 99 -4.15 -12.38 6.88
N ASP A 100 -5.39 -11.97 6.63
CA ASP A 100 -6.26 -11.32 7.62
C ASP A 100 -6.60 -12.23 8.81
N ALA A 101 -6.75 -13.53 8.56
CA ALA A 101 -6.92 -14.54 9.60
C ALA A 101 -5.70 -14.64 10.54
N GLY A 102 -4.52 -14.26 10.04
CA GLY A 102 -3.26 -14.22 10.78
C GLY A 102 -2.72 -15.60 11.18
N GLU A 103 -1.50 -15.59 11.69
CA GLU A 103 -0.84 -16.77 12.26
C GLU A 103 -0.35 -16.45 13.69
N GLN A 104 -0.49 -17.40 14.62
CA GLN A 104 -0.04 -17.23 16.00
C GLN A 104 1.44 -17.60 16.13
N VAL A 105 2.27 -16.64 16.56
CA VAL A 105 3.70 -16.82 16.85
C VAL A 105 3.98 -16.22 18.22
N ASP A 106 4.49 -17.04 19.14
CA ASP A 106 4.81 -16.64 20.52
C ASP A 106 3.63 -15.98 21.28
N GLY A 107 2.41 -16.45 21.02
CA GLY A 107 1.20 -15.96 21.67
C GLY A 107 0.66 -14.63 21.12
N LEU A 108 1.18 -14.18 19.97
CA LEU A 108 0.70 -13.01 19.25
C LEU A 108 0.34 -13.38 17.80
N THR A 109 -0.73 -12.80 17.28
CA THR A 109 -1.07 -12.89 15.87
C THR A 109 -0.10 -12.08 15.02
N THR A 110 0.30 -12.61 13.87
CA THR A 110 1.14 -11.93 12.90
C THR A 110 0.67 -12.17 11.47
N HIS A 111 0.87 -11.17 10.63
CA HIS A 111 0.63 -11.22 9.18
C HIS A 111 1.92 -11.55 8.39
N ALA A 112 3.09 -11.30 8.98
CA ALA A 112 4.33 -11.11 8.21
C ALA A 112 4.78 -12.34 7.40
N PHE A 113 4.59 -13.55 7.94
CA PHE A 113 4.93 -14.78 7.23
C PHE A 113 3.99 -15.03 6.04
N LEU A 114 2.68 -14.91 6.27
CA LEU A 114 1.65 -15.08 5.25
C LEU A 114 1.76 -14.02 4.15
N GLU A 115 2.01 -12.76 4.52
CA GLU A 115 2.23 -11.67 3.57
C GLU A 115 3.48 -11.91 2.71
N SER A 116 4.57 -12.41 3.31
CA SER A 116 5.80 -12.80 2.58
C SER A 116 5.59 -14.00 1.66
N ALA A 117 4.73 -14.96 2.03
CA ALA A 117 4.36 -16.09 1.20
C ALA A 117 3.48 -15.64 0.02
N ALA A 118 2.48 -14.79 0.25
CA ALA A 118 1.62 -14.22 -0.80
C ALA A 118 2.41 -13.38 -1.80
N ALA A 119 3.43 -12.63 -1.35
CA ALA A 119 4.37 -11.95 -2.26
C ALA A 119 5.24 -12.92 -3.10
N GLY A 120 5.11 -14.24 -2.89
CA GLY A 120 5.67 -15.34 -3.66
C GLY A 120 4.71 -15.95 -4.69
N GLU A 121 3.41 -15.63 -4.62
CA GLU A 121 2.39 -16.25 -5.45
C GLU A 121 2.43 -15.76 -6.89
N LYS A 122 2.21 -16.66 -7.85
CA LYS A 122 2.41 -16.37 -9.28
C LYS A 122 1.52 -15.22 -9.76
N ARG A 123 0.24 -15.21 -9.38
CA ARG A 123 -0.73 -14.16 -9.74
C ARG A 123 -0.27 -12.78 -9.28
N ILE A 124 0.20 -12.70 -8.04
CA ILE A 124 0.66 -11.47 -7.41
C ILE A 124 1.98 -11.00 -8.04
N ILE A 125 2.95 -11.91 -8.19
CA ILE A 125 4.24 -11.61 -8.81
C ILE A 125 4.06 -11.17 -10.26
N ASN A 126 3.19 -11.81 -11.04
CA ASN A 126 3.00 -11.48 -12.44
C ASN A 126 2.34 -10.11 -12.62
N LYS A 127 1.41 -9.72 -11.74
CA LYS A 127 0.88 -8.34 -11.71
C LYS A 127 1.98 -7.33 -11.36
N MET A 128 2.83 -7.64 -10.38
CA MET A 128 3.97 -6.78 -10.05
C MET A 128 4.97 -6.69 -11.22
N ARG A 129 5.28 -7.81 -11.89
CA ARG A 129 6.14 -7.84 -13.08
C ARG A 129 5.57 -6.99 -14.21
N PHE A 130 4.27 -7.11 -14.48
CA PHE A 130 3.60 -6.28 -15.47
C PHE A 130 3.81 -4.79 -15.17
N LEU A 131 3.54 -4.35 -13.93
CA LEU A 131 3.76 -2.96 -13.50
C LEU A 131 5.21 -2.52 -13.69
N LEU A 132 6.19 -3.36 -13.34
CA LEU A 132 7.62 -3.07 -13.53
C LEU A 132 8.04 -3.01 -14.99
N THR A 133 7.45 -3.83 -15.84
CA THR A 133 7.75 -3.81 -17.27
C THR A 133 7.20 -2.55 -17.92
N ILE A 134 6.05 -2.04 -17.50
CA ILE A 134 5.44 -0.83 -18.10
C ILE A 134 5.90 0.50 -17.48
N ASP A 135 6.76 0.45 -16.47
CA ASP A 135 7.32 1.61 -15.79
C ASP A 135 8.16 2.51 -16.73
N ASP A 136 7.88 3.79 -16.92
CA ASP A 136 8.51 4.60 -17.96
C ASP A 136 10.06 4.60 -17.93
N ASP A 137 10.67 4.69 -16.75
CA ASP A 137 12.12 4.91 -16.59
C ASP A 137 12.92 3.66 -16.16
N ARG A 138 12.26 2.52 -15.93
CA ARG A 138 12.87 1.25 -15.46
C ARG A 138 13.39 1.33 -14.01
N ASP A 139 13.03 2.36 -13.24
CA ASP A 139 13.51 2.56 -11.89
C ASP A 139 12.37 2.58 -10.86
N PRO A 140 11.94 1.40 -10.38
CA PRO A 140 10.81 1.31 -9.46
C PRO A 140 11.11 1.84 -8.04
N GLU A 141 12.37 2.17 -7.72
CA GLU A 141 12.74 2.77 -6.44
C GLU A 141 12.18 4.19 -6.30
N ASN A 142 11.95 4.87 -7.42
CA ASN A 142 11.37 6.22 -7.46
C ASN A 142 9.84 6.25 -7.67
N GLY A 143 9.22 5.07 -7.74
CA GLY A 143 7.80 4.90 -8.07
C GLY A 143 7.61 4.39 -9.49
N ILE A 144 6.48 3.75 -9.77
CA ILE A 144 6.17 3.22 -11.12
C ILE A 144 5.41 4.29 -11.90
N GLN A 145 5.88 4.63 -13.10
CA GLN A 145 5.30 5.70 -13.91
C GLN A 145 4.61 5.15 -15.15
N ILE A 146 3.28 5.19 -15.19
CA ILE A 146 2.51 4.72 -16.36
C ILE A 146 2.13 5.93 -17.23
N LYS A 147 2.77 6.05 -18.39
CA LYS A 147 2.49 7.14 -19.35
C LYS A 147 1.30 6.82 -20.26
N SER A 148 0.74 7.85 -20.89
CA SER A 148 -0.43 7.71 -21.78
C SER A 148 -0.18 6.78 -22.96
N TYR A 149 1.03 6.75 -23.51
CA TYR A 149 1.33 5.85 -24.64
C TYR A 149 1.21 4.36 -24.28
N VAL A 150 1.46 4.01 -23.01
CA VAL A 150 1.24 2.64 -22.49
C VAL A 150 -0.26 2.34 -22.46
N VAL A 151 -1.04 3.29 -21.93
CA VAL A 151 -2.50 3.21 -21.87
C VAL A 151 -3.11 3.08 -23.27
N ASP A 152 -2.64 3.87 -24.23
CA ASP A 152 -3.10 3.85 -25.62
C ASP A 152 -2.77 2.53 -26.31
N ALA A 153 -1.56 1.99 -26.10
CA ALA A 153 -1.17 0.69 -26.63
C ALA A 153 -2.02 -0.46 -26.06
N ILE A 154 -2.28 -0.47 -24.75
CA ILE A 154 -3.14 -1.48 -24.13
C ILE A 154 -4.59 -1.38 -24.63
N ASN A 155 -5.11 -0.16 -24.84
CA ASN A 155 -6.43 0.03 -25.43
C ASN A 155 -6.51 -0.46 -26.88
N ALA A 156 -5.41 -0.39 -27.64
CA ALA A 156 -5.32 -0.85 -29.02
C ALA A 156 -5.06 -2.36 -29.14
N PHE A 157 -4.63 -3.02 -28.07
CA PHE A 157 -4.35 -4.45 -28.07
C PHE A 157 -5.63 -5.28 -28.17
N ASP A 158 -5.70 -6.17 -29.17
CA ASP A 158 -6.88 -6.99 -29.43
C ASP A 158 -6.89 -8.27 -28.58
N PHE A 159 -7.29 -8.13 -27.31
CA PHE A 159 -7.46 -9.27 -26.40
C PHE A 159 -8.48 -10.31 -26.91
N ALA A 160 -9.41 -9.95 -27.80
CA ALA A 160 -10.38 -10.91 -28.33
C ALA A 160 -9.73 -11.88 -29.33
N THR A 161 -8.73 -11.42 -30.08
CA THR A 161 -7.97 -12.25 -31.02
C THR A 161 -6.76 -12.91 -30.35
N GLU A 162 -6.01 -12.16 -29.55
CA GLU A 162 -4.75 -12.65 -28.96
C GLU A 162 -4.98 -13.53 -27.73
N GLY A 163 -6.10 -13.36 -27.03
CA GLY A 163 -6.44 -14.07 -25.79
C GLY A 163 -6.25 -13.21 -24.55
N GLU A 164 -6.60 -13.77 -23.39
CA GLU A 164 -6.47 -13.12 -22.08
C GLU A 164 -5.08 -13.36 -21.47
N ILE A 165 -4.71 -12.47 -20.55
CA ILE A 165 -3.48 -12.59 -19.76
C ILE A 165 -3.61 -13.74 -18.75
N ASP A 166 -2.67 -14.69 -18.79
CA ASP A 166 -2.54 -15.73 -17.77
C ASP A 166 -1.65 -15.24 -16.62
N TRP A 167 -2.29 -14.61 -15.62
CA TRP A 167 -1.61 -14.19 -14.40
C TRP A 167 -1.00 -15.35 -13.60
N SER A 168 -1.37 -16.61 -13.86
CA SER A 168 -0.86 -17.78 -13.13
C SER A 168 0.35 -18.46 -13.78
N ALA A 169 0.79 -17.96 -14.93
CA ALA A 169 1.97 -18.44 -15.65
C ALA A 169 3.24 -18.41 -14.79
N ASN A 170 4.23 -19.24 -15.14
CA ASN A 170 5.53 -19.11 -14.48
C ASN A 170 6.11 -17.73 -14.77
N ALA A 171 6.68 -17.09 -13.75
CA ALA A 171 7.22 -15.74 -13.87
C ALA A 171 8.29 -15.65 -14.97
N GLU A 172 9.10 -16.68 -15.18
CA GLU A 172 10.13 -16.70 -16.23
C GLU A 172 9.56 -16.68 -17.66
N ASP A 173 8.26 -16.98 -17.80
CA ASP A 173 7.61 -17.11 -19.10
C ASP A 173 6.93 -15.81 -19.58
N THR A 174 6.78 -14.78 -18.73
CA THR A 174 5.88 -13.63 -19.01
C THR A 174 6.52 -12.26 -18.89
N PHE A 175 5.84 -11.27 -19.49
CA PHE A 175 6.06 -9.82 -19.41
C PHE A 175 7.50 -9.39 -19.71
N GLY A 176 7.88 -9.37 -20.98
CA GLY A 176 9.18 -8.88 -21.43
C GLY A 176 10.22 -10.00 -21.53
N LYS A 177 9.80 -11.21 -21.91
CA LYS A 177 10.70 -12.31 -22.24
C LYS A 177 10.93 -12.37 -23.75
N ASP A 178 12.13 -11.96 -24.17
CA ASP A 178 12.58 -11.92 -25.57
C ASP A 178 12.50 -13.26 -26.31
N THR A 179 12.62 -14.38 -25.61
CA THR A 179 12.56 -15.72 -26.22
C THR A 179 11.15 -16.30 -26.34
N LEU A 180 10.12 -15.67 -25.78
CA LEU A 180 8.75 -16.21 -25.70
C LEU A 180 7.71 -15.25 -26.29
N THR A 181 7.94 -14.80 -27.52
CA THR A 181 7.15 -13.77 -28.20
C THR A 181 5.70 -14.19 -28.50
N ASP A 182 5.39 -15.48 -28.56
CA ASP A 182 4.03 -15.97 -28.90
C ASP A 182 3.02 -15.87 -27.76
N ARG A 183 3.49 -15.70 -26.52
CA ARG A 183 2.61 -15.59 -25.34
C ARG A 183 1.90 -14.24 -25.32
N VAL A 184 0.61 -14.23 -24.97
CA VAL A 184 -0.22 -13.00 -24.90
C VAL A 184 0.45 -11.92 -24.06
N GLU A 185 1.06 -12.30 -22.93
CA GLU A 185 1.75 -11.34 -22.05
C GLU A 185 2.92 -10.65 -22.75
N ASN A 186 3.69 -11.40 -23.54
CA ASN A 186 4.84 -10.84 -24.27
C ASN A 186 4.40 -10.11 -25.53
N LYS A 187 3.37 -10.57 -26.24
CA LYS A 187 2.75 -9.83 -27.34
C LYS A 187 2.23 -8.46 -26.89
N LEU A 188 1.56 -8.40 -25.74
CA LEU A 188 1.10 -7.15 -25.15
C LEU A 188 2.28 -6.20 -24.91
N ILE A 189 3.32 -6.67 -24.22
CA ILE A 189 4.51 -5.84 -23.95
C ILE A 189 5.20 -5.40 -25.25
N ASN A 190 5.30 -6.28 -26.25
CA ASN A 190 5.90 -5.97 -27.55
C ASN A 190 5.07 -4.97 -28.36
N SER A 191 3.75 -4.90 -28.12
CA SER A 191 2.89 -3.89 -28.74
C SER A 191 3.09 -2.48 -28.16
N ILE A 192 3.77 -2.35 -27.03
CA ILE A 192 4.02 -1.07 -26.36
C ILE A 192 5.35 -0.48 -26.82
N CYS A 193 5.28 0.74 -27.35
CA CYS A 193 6.45 1.55 -27.71
C CYS A 193 7.02 2.24 -26.46
N PHE A 194 8.27 1.93 -26.08
CA PHE A 194 8.99 2.60 -24.99
C PHE A 194 10.10 3.51 -25.54
N PRO A 195 9.82 4.77 -25.89
CA PRO A 195 10.82 5.65 -26.48
C PRO A 195 11.88 6.05 -25.44
N GLU A 196 13.14 5.63 -25.63
CA GLU A 196 14.25 6.04 -24.75
C GLU A 196 14.66 7.51 -24.95
N LEU A 197 14.23 8.14 -26.06
CA LEU A 197 14.42 9.56 -26.34
C LEU A 197 13.15 10.14 -26.99
N PRO A 198 12.85 11.45 -26.82
CA PRO A 198 11.65 12.09 -27.37
C PRO A 198 11.48 12.03 -28.90
N GLN A 199 12.53 11.65 -29.63
CA GLN A 199 12.54 11.55 -31.10
C GLN A 199 12.72 10.13 -31.63
N THR A 200 12.72 9.12 -30.77
CA THR A 200 12.81 7.73 -31.19
C THR A 200 11.48 7.29 -31.79
N THR A 201 11.49 6.81 -33.04
CA THR A 201 10.34 6.14 -33.66
C THR A 201 10.37 4.66 -33.30
N CYS A 202 9.22 4.13 -32.87
CA CYS A 202 9.05 2.70 -32.61
C CYS A 202 8.63 2.00 -33.90
N ASP A 203 9.60 1.82 -34.79
CA ASP A 203 9.39 1.15 -36.08
C ASP A 203 9.59 -0.38 -35.99
N ASP A 204 10.00 -0.87 -34.82
CA ASP A 204 10.19 -2.29 -34.55
C ASP A 204 9.02 -2.83 -33.68
N PRO A 205 8.11 -3.65 -34.25
CA PRO A 205 7.00 -4.25 -33.52
C PRO A 205 7.43 -5.34 -32.52
N GLU A 206 8.72 -5.68 -32.47
CA GLU A 206 9.32 -6.64 -31.54
C GLU A 206 10.22 -5.97 -30.48
N ALA A 207 10.32 -4.63 -30.47
CA ALA A 207 11.13 -3.86 -29.51
C ALA A 207 10.52 -3.77 -28.10
N GLY A 208 9.78 -4.78 -27.69
CA GLY A 208 9.24 -4.88 -26.34
C GLY A 208 10.34 -4.82 -25.29
N ARG A 209 9.99 -4.26 -24.14
CA ARG A 209 10.96 -4.11 -23.06
C ARG A 209 11.27 -5.46 -22.42
N ILE A 210 12.55 -5.80 -22.32
CA ILE A 210 13.00 -6.97 -21.56
C ILE A 210 13.02 -6.65 -20.07
N TYR A 211 12.28 -7.41 -19.27
CA TYR A 211 12.45 -7.42 -17.82
C TYR A 211 13.51 -8.45 -17.44
N THR A 212 14.71 -7.97 -17.13
CA THR A 212 15.89 -8.82 -16.87
C THR A 212 15.94 -9.39 -15.45
N GLY A 213 14.96 -9.08 -14.59
CA GLY A 213 14.86 -9.65 -13.24
C GLY A 213 15.96 -9.25 -12.26
N ALA A 214 16.76 -8.21 -12.57
CA ALA A 214 17.84 -7.73 -11.68
C ALA A 214 17.34 -7.35 -10.27
N VAL A 215 16.07 -6.93 -10.17
CA VAL A 215 15.29 -6.85 -8.94
C VAL A 215 14.16 -7.87 -9.06
N SER A 216 14.11 -8.90 -8.23
CA SER A 216 12.96 -9.81 -8.23
C SER A 216 11.70 -9.03 -7.84
N ALA A 217 10.64 -9.10 -8.67
CA ALA A 217 9.34 -8.48 -8.36
C ALA A 217 8.82 -8.89 -6.97
N SER A 218 9.08 -10.13 -6.55
CA SER A 218 8.79 -10.61 -5.20
C SER A 218 9.62 -9.89 -4.13
N ARG A 219 10.92 -9.70 -4.37
CA ARG A 219 11.80 -8.97 -3.45
C ARG A 219 11.33 -7.54 -3.27
N LEU A 220 11.10 -6.83 -4.39
CA LEU A 220 10.61 -5.45 -4.34
C LEU A 220 9.27 -5.37 -3.61
N LEU A 221 8.31 -6.24 -3.95
CA LEU A 221 7.02 -6.24 -3.25
C LEU A 221 7.20 -6.43 -1.73
N LYS A 222 8.06 -7.35 -1.29
CA LYS A 222 8.38 -7.53 0.15
C LYS A 222 8.96 -6.27 0.78
N GLU A 223 9.86 -5.56 0.10
CA GLU A 223 10.41 -4.28 0.57
C GLU A 223 9.30 -3.22 0.69
N GLN A 224 8.40 -3.11 -0.29
CA GLN A 224 7.25 -2.20 -0.25
C GLN A 224 6.33 -2.52 0.94
N LEU A 225 6.01 -3.80 1.16
CA LEU A 225 5.16 -4.25 2.27
C LEU A 225 5.78 -3.91 3.64
N GLN A 226 7.08 -4.14 3.80
CA GLN A 226 7.81 -3.75 5.03
C GLN A 226 7.79 -2.24 5.26
N ASN A 227 7.97 -1.44 4.21
CA ASN A 227 7.93 0.01 4.31
C ASN A 227 6.53 0.51 4.69
N ILE A 228 5.46 -0.11 4.17
CA ILE A 228 4.07 0.18 4.56
C ILE A 228 3.86 -0.14 6.04
N THR A 229 4.20 -1.35 6.49
CA THR A 229 4.07 -1.75 7.90
C THR A 229 4.84 -0.80 8.82
N ARG A 230 6.05 -0.39 8.44
CA ARG A 230 6.84 0.59 9.18
C ARG A 230 6.14 1.96 9.21
N SER A 231 5.67 2.46 8.07
CA SER A 231 5.01 3.76 7.97
C SER A 231 3.73 3.83 8.81
N ILE A 232 2.92 2.76 8.81
CA ILE A 232 1.75 2.66 9.70
C ILE A 232 2.21 2.67 11.17
N GLY A 233 3.25 1.90 11.49
CA GLY A 233 3.81 1.83 12.83
C GLY A 233 4.36 3.17 13.32
N GLU A 234 4.92 4.00 12.45
CA GLU A 234 5.42 5.35 12.79
C GLU A 234 4.30 6.31 13.21
N ASP A 235 3.03 6.01 12.88
CA ASP A 235 1.89 6.83 13.30
C ASP A 235 1.26 6.37 14.63
N ILE A 236 1.76 5.28 15.23
CA ILE A 236 1.22 4.66 16.44
C ILE A 236 2.28 4.66 17.54
N PHE A 237 1.93 5.13 18.72
CA PHE A 237 2.83 5.23 19.87
C PHE A 237 2.16 4.68 21.12
N VAL A 238 2.96 4.51 22.16
CA VAL A 238 2.49 4.35 23.53
C VAL A 238 2.83 5.61 24.31
N ASP A 239 1.98 5.99 25.26
CA ASP A 239 2.18 7.17 26.11
C ASP A 239 3.45 7.08 26.97
N ASN A 240 3.85 5.85 27.32
CA ASN A 240 5.12 5.59 27.98
C ASN A 240 5.76 4.29 27.49
N GLU A 241 6.98 4.41 26.94
CA GLU A 241 7.76 3.27 26.41
C GLU A 241 8.61 2.59 27.49
N PHE A 242 8.75 3.22 28.68
CA PHE A 242 9.65 2.73 29.72
C PHE A 242 9.14 2.97 31.14
N TYR A 243 9.20 1.93 31.98
CA TYR A 243 8.85 2.01 33.39
C TYR A 243 10.01 1.50 34.27
N GLU A 244 10.37 2.27 35.29
CA GLU A 244 11.19 1.79 36.42
C GLU A 244 10.30 1.61 37.65
N ILE A 245 10.14 0.37 38.09
CA ILE A 245 9.22 0.03 39.18
C ILE A 245 10.04 -0.47 40.38
N PRO A 246 9.91 0.14 41.58
CA PRO A 246 10.57 -0.38 42.78
C PRO A 246 10.16 -1.82 43.08
N GLU A 247 11.09 -2.64 43.54
CA GLU A 247 10.76 -3.98 44.06
C GLU A 247 9.68 -3.89 45.15
N GLY A 248 8.62 -4.70 45.03
CA GLY A 248 7.46 -4.69 45.93
C GLY A 248 6.38 -3.66 45.62
N ASP A 249 6.58 -2.78 44.63
CA ASP A 249 5.50 -1.96 44.06
C ASP A 249 4.64 -2.82 43.13
N HIS A 250 3.44 -3.16 43.60
CA HIS A 250 2.45 -3.94 42.88
C HIS A 250 1.30 -3.07 42.35
N ASP A 251 1.47 -1.74 42.35
CA ASP A 251 0.44 -0.84 41.86
C ASP A 251 0.20 -1.06 40.36
N LEU A 252 -1.07 -0.98 39.98
CA LEU A 252 -1.47 -1.13 38.59
C LEU A 252 -0.98 0.07 37.78
N ARG A 253 -0.33 -0.20 36.65
CA ARG A 253 0.05 0.79 35.65
C ARG A 253 -0.80 0.62 34.40
N THR A 254 -1.13 1.75 33.78
CA THR A 254 -1.80 1.80 32.49
C THR A 254 -0.84 2.33 31.44
N VAL A 255 -0.87 1.71 30.27
CA VAL A 255 -0.26 2.19 29.03
C VAL A 255 -1.41 2.51 28.08
N ARG A 256 -1.33 3.67 27.43
CA ARG A 256 -2.30 4.14 26.44
C ARG A 256 -1.65 4.20 25.07
N LEU A 257 -2.39 3.82 24.03
CA LEU A 257 -1.97 4.09 22.66
C LEU A 257 -2.21 5.55 22.32
N VAL A 258 -1.32 6.10 21.50
CA VAL A 258 -1.43 7.44 20.94
C VAL A 258 -1.28 7.32 19.43
N MET A 259 -2.28 7.77 18.67
CA MET A 259 -2.27 7.73 17.20
C MET A 259 -2.30 9.16 16.65
N ILE A 260 -1.42 9.47 15.70
CA ILE A 260 -1.25 10.84 15.18
C ILE A 260 -2.06 11.14 13.90
N ARG A 261 -2.59 10.11 13.22
CA ARG A 261 -3.51 10.29 12.10
C ARG A 261 -4.94 10.06 12.55
N GLU A 262 -5.84 10.96 12.17
CA GLU A 262 -7.28 10.83 12.41
C GLU A 262 -7.85 9.59 11.72
N HIS A 263 -8.99 9.08 12.20
CA HIS A 263 -9.77 7.98 11.61
C HIS A 263 -9.09 6.60 11.56
N ARG A 264 -8.13 6.33 12.46
CA ARG A 264 -7.59 4.98 12.68
C ARG A 264 -8.28 4.32 13.88
N ASP A 265 -9.28 3.50 13.60
CA ASP A 265 -9.89 2.62 14.60
C ASP A 265 -9.10 1.32 14.71
N LEU A 266 -9.10 0.70 15.89
CA LEU A 266 -8.56 -0.65 16.08
C LEU A 266 -9.60 -1.69 15.75
N ASP A 267 -9.26 -2.61 14.85
CA ASP A 267 -10.01 -3.84 14.65
C ASP A 267 -9.73 -4.82 15.79
N ASP A 268 -8.47 -4.94 16.20
CA ASP A 268 -8.07 -5.85 17.26
C ASP A 268 -6.83 -5.39 18.05
N MET A 269 -6.68 -5.95 19.25
CA MET A 269 -5.57 -5.68 20.17
C MET A 269 -5.26 -6.91 21.02
N GLU A 270 -3.99 -7.29 21.05
CA GLU A 270 -3.45 -8.34 21.92
C GLU A 270 -2.32 -7.76 22.76
N VAL A 271 -2.18 -8.22 24.00
CA VAL A 271 -1.11 -7.75 24.88
C VAL A 271 -0.51 -8.93 25.63
N ILE A 272 0.81 -9.06 25.58
CA ILE A 272 1.55 -10.08 26.33
C ILE A 272 2.70 -9.45 27.11
N SER A 273 3.16 -10.15 28.15
CA SER A 273 4.47 -9.91 28.75
C SER A 273 5.47 -10.93 28.22
N THR A 274 6.70 -10.52 27.93
CA THR A 274 7.79 -11.44 27.57
C THR A 274 8.22 -12.31 28.75
N ASP A 275 7.94 -11.89 29.99
CA ASP A 275 8.16 -12.68 31.19
C ASP A 275 7.09 -12.37 32.25
N ASN A 276 6.10 -13.26 32.34
CA ASN A 276 5.01 -13.15 33.31
C ASN A 276 5.47 -13.28 34.78
N SER A 277 6.68 -13.77 35.04
CA SER A 277 7.23 -13.80 36.40
C SER A 277 7.73 -12.43 36.87
N VAL A 278 8.05 -11.53 35.94
CA VAL A 278 8.55 -10.17 36.22
C VAL A 278 7.44 -9.13 36.12
N VAL A 279 6.64 -9.19 35.05
CA VAL A 279 5.51 -8.29 34.81
C VAL A 279 4.32 -9.10 34.34
N THR A 280 3.17 -8.94 34.99
CA THR A 280 1.91 -9.58 34.59
C THR A 280 0.99 -8.56 33.94
N VAL A 281 0.52 -8.86 32.74
CA VAL A 281 -0.56 -8.09 32.08
C VAL A 281 -1.88 -8.47 32.75
N GLN A 282 -2.62 -7.48 33.25
CA GLN A 282 -3.89 -7.69 33.93
C GLN A 282 -5.07 -7.67 32.94
N ASN A 283 -5.15 -6.63 32.10
CA ASN A 283 -6.25 -6.44 31.16
C ASN A 283 -5.85 -5.50 30.03
N TRP A 284 -6.55 -5.59 28.89
CA TRP A 284 -6.47 -4.61 27.80
C TRP A 284 -7.83 -4.43 27.14
N ASP A 285 -8.06 -3.27 26.52
CA ASP A 285 -9.26 -2.98 25.75
C ASP A 285 -8.92 -2.13 24.52
N LYS A 286 -9.32 -2.61 23.34
CA LYS A 286 -9.09 -1.94 22.06
C LYS A 286 -9.90 -0.65 21.92
N ASN A 287 -11.06 -0.55 22.59
CA ASN A 287 -11.94 0.61 22.47
C ASN A 287 -11.41 1.78 23.30
N SER A 288 -10.97 1.53 24.53
CA SER A 288 -10.25 2.52 25.33
C SER A 288 -8.79 2.69 24.90
N GLN A 289 -8.27 1.80 24.05
CA GLN A 289 -6.88 1.78 23.58
C GLN A 289 -5.87 1.71 24.73
N GLU A 290 -6.18 0.90 25.74
CA GLU A 290 -5.43 0.82 26.99
C GLU A 290 -5.00 -0.62 27.28
N ALA A 291 -3.83 -0.77 27.91
CA ALA A 291 -3.37 -1.98 28.53
C ALA A 291 -2.97 -1.70 29.99
N THR A 292 -3.20 -2.65 30.88
CA THR A 292 -2.89 -2.54 32.30
C THR A 292 -2.01 -3.69 32.74
N PHE A 293 -1.00 -3.40 33.56
CA PHE A 293 -0.04 -4.38 34.06
C PHE A 293 0.46 -3.99 35.46
N PHE A 294 1.01 -4.96 36.17
CA PHE A 294 1.70 -4.73 37.45
C PHE A 294 2.99 -5.56 37.52
N ALA A 295 3.94 -5.10 38.34
CA ALA A 295 5.20 -5.80 38.53
C ALA A 295 5.11 -6.87 39.62
N THR A 296 5.79 -7.99 39.40
CA THR A 296 5.95 -9.10 40.37
C THR A 296 7.39 -9.55 40.54
N GLY A 297 8.29 -9.03 39.69
CA GLY A 297 9.71 -9.39 39.69
C GLY A 297 10.51 -8.82 40.86
N GLN A 298 11.76 -9.24 40.89
CA GLN A 298 12.78 -8.84 41.85
C GLN A 298 13.74 -7.82 41.25
N LYS A 299 14.44 -7.09 42.11
CA LYS A 299 15.41 -6.07 41.71
C LYS A 299 16.42 -6.62 40.67
N GLY A 300 16.59 -5.86 39.58
CA GLY A 300 17.49 -6.19 38.48
C GLY A 300 16.87 -7.05 37.37
N GLN A 301 15.65 -7.53 37.54
CA GLN A 301 14.90 -8.19 36.46
C GLN A 301 14.27 -7.17 35.50
N GLU A 302 14.05 -7.61 34.27
CA GLU A 302 13.38 -6.83 33.23
C GLU A 302 12.41 -7.68 32.43
N ALA A 303 11.36 -7.04 31.92
CA ALA A 303 10.43 -7.63 30.96
C ALA A 303 9.95 -6.56 30.00
N THR A 304 9.37 -7.00 28.88
CA THR A 304 8.71 -6.13 27.92
C THR A 304 7.23 -6.50 27.87
N VAL A 305 6.36 -5.51 28.00
CA VAL A 305 4.95 -5.65 27.62
C VAL A 305 4.84 -5.29 26.15
N ILE A 306 4.37 -6.23 25.33
CA ILE A 306 4.19 -6.07 23.89
C ILE A 306 2.70 -5.86 23.63
N LEU A 307 2.36 -4.72 23.04
CA LEU A 307 1.03 -4.41 22.51
C LEU A 307 1.06 -4.72 21.02
N ASN A 308 0.19 -5.60 20.55
CA ASN A 308 0.07 -6.02 19.17
C ASN A 308 -1.30 -5.57 18.64
N LEU A 309 -1.30 -4.79 17.57
CA LEU A 309 -2.45 -3.97 17.19
C LEU A 309 -2.82 -4.23 15.74
N LYS A 310 -4.12 -4.40 15.47
CA LYS A 310 -4.65 -4.50 14.11
C LYS A 310 -5.57 -3.31 13.85
N LEU A 311 -5.29 -2.55 12.79
CA LEU A 311 -6.13 -1.41 12.40
C LEU A 311 -7.36 -1.89 11.62
N ALA A 312 -8.46 -1.15 11.72
CA ALA A 312 -9.62 -1.37 10.87
C ALA A 312 -9.27 -1.25 9.38
N ASN A 313 -9.82 -2.17 8.57
CA ASN A 313 -9.60 -2.26 7.12
C ASN A 313 -8.13 -2.50 6.70
N ASP A 314 -7.27 -3.02 7.59
CA ASP A 314 -5.93 -3.49 7.26
C ASP A 314 -5.66 -4.85 7.91
N TYR A 315 -4.98 -5.75 7.19
CA TYR A 315 -4.66 -7.08 7.69
C TYR A 315 -3.37 -7.08 8.56
N ARG A 316 -2.64 -5.95 8.59
CA ARG A 316 -1.35 -5.85 9.27
C ARG A 316 -1.48 -5.69 10.77
N TRP A 317 -0.64 -6.45 11.46
CA TRP A 317 -0.41 -6.39 12.89
C TRP A 317 0.84 -5.55 13.20
N ILE A 318 0.68 -4.55 14.06
CA ILE A 318 1.72 -3.59 14.45
C ILE A 318 2.08 -3.80 15.93
N LYS A 319 3.36 -4.03 16.21
CA LYS A 319 3.86 -4.22 17.58
C LYS A 319 4.39 -2.91 18.17
N LYS A 320 4.07 -2.68 19.44
CA LYS A 320 4.61 -1.61 20.29
C LYS A 320 5.12 -2.21 21.58
N ASN A 321 6.31 -1.78 21.99
CA ASN A 321 7.03 -2.38 23.12
C ASN A 321 7.11 -1.37 24.25
N VAL A 322 6.78 -1.82 25.46
CA VAL A 322 6.98 -1.08 26.70
C VAL A 322 7.99 -1.87 27.53
N ARG A 323 9.16 -1.29 27.78
CA ARG A 323 10.20 -1.93 28.60
C ARG A 323 9.98 -1.60 30.07
N ILE A 324 10.09 -2.61 30.94
CA ILE A 324 9.93 -2.47 32.38
C ILE A 324 11.16 -3.04 33.07
N THR A 325 11.72 -2.28 34.00
CA THR A 325 12.82 -2.72 34.87
C THR A 325 12.41 -2.63 36.33
N ILE A 326 12.82 -3.62 37.12
CA ILE A 326 12.59 -3.64 38.56
C ILE A 326 13.83 -3.13 39.29
N ARG A 327 13.67 -2.15 40.19
CA ARG A 327 14.78 -1.45 40.88
C ARG A 327 14.76 -1.57 42.40
#